data_AF-A0A923D6B6-F1
#
_entry.id   AF-A0A923D6B6-F1
#
_cell.length_a   1.000
_cell.length_b   1.000
_cell.length_c   1.000
_cell.angle_alpha   90.00
_cell.angle_beta   90.00
_cell.angle_gamma   90.00
#
_symmetry.space_group_name_H-M   'P 1'
#
loop_
_entity.id
_entity.type
_entity.pdbx_description
1 polymer ?
#
loop_
_entity_poly.entity_id
_entity_poly.type
_entity_poly.pdbx_seq_one_letter_code
_entity_poly.pdbx_strand_id
1 'polypeptide(L)' 'ILASGLGNAYKMALMANGFKAFQLATEDGDLEKGILPVGQVMGLIHDEPTVAELFERIVAEAREVQRKLAEKMADTA' A
#
# COMPACT_ATOMS: atom_id res chain seq x y z
N ILE A 1 -19.36 -17.16 4.88
CA ILE A 1 -18.33 -17.65 5.83
C ILE A 1 -18.42 -19.17 6.03
N LEU A 2 -19.53 -19.74 6.52
CA LEU A 2 -19.60 -21.20 6.74
C LEU A 2 -19.52 -22.03 5.44
N ALA A 3 -20.05 -21.50 4.32
CA ALA A 3 -19.98 -22.15 3.01
C ALA A 3 -18.56 -22.27 2.40
N SER A 4 -17.54 -21.56 2.92
CA SER A 4 -16.16 -21.64 2.40
C SER A 4 -15.34 -22.79 2.99
N GLY A 5 -15.97 -23.66 3.80
CA GLY A 5 -15.32 -24.76 4.52
C GLY A 5 -14.85 -24.36 5.92
N LEU A 6 -14.85 -25.32 6.85
CA LEU A 6 -14.62 -25.09 8.29
C LEU A 6 -13.26 -24.41 8.58
N GLY A 7 -12.18 -24.85 7.93
CA GLY A 7 -10.85 -24.26 8.12
C GLY A 7 -10.78 -22.79 7.67
N ASN A 8 -11.46 -22.43 6.57
CA ASN A 8 -11.55 -21.05 6.11
C ASN A 8 -12.48 -20.22 7.00
N ALA A 9 -13.60 -20.80 7.42
CA ALA A 9 -14.53 -20.15 8.34
C ALA A 9 -13.84 -19.76 9.66
N TYR A 10 -13.01 -20.64 10.20
CA TYR A 10 -12.20 -20.37 11.40
C TYR A 10 -11.20 -19.22 11.19
N LYS A 11 -10.44 -19.24 10.09
CA LYS A 11 -9.51 -18.16 9.75
C LYS A 11 -10.21 -16.81 9.58
N MET A 12 -11.38 -16.79 8.93
CA MET A 12 -12.16 -15.56 8.77
C MET A 12 -12.74 -15.06 10.11
N ALA A 13 -13.14 -15.96 11.00
CA ALA A 13 -13.58 -15.58 12.35
C ALA A 13 -12.46 -14.90 13.15
N LEU A 14 -11.23 -15.42 13.06
CA LEU A 14 -10.05 -14.78 13.66
C LEU A 14 -9.76 -13.40 13.03
N MET A 15 -9.83 -13.29 11.70
CA MET A 15 -9.62 -12.04 10.99
C MET A 15 -10.64 -10.96 11.38
N ALA A 16 -11.90 -11.36 11.60
CA ALA A 16 -12.97 -10.42 11.97
C ALA A 16 -12.68 -9.65 13.26
N ASN A 17 -11.93 -10.25 14.20
CA ASN A 17 -11.51 -9.57 15.44
C ASN A 17 -10.58 -8.37 15.16
N GLY A 18 -9.86 -8.35 14.04
CA GLY A 18 -8.96 -7.27 13.65
C GLY A 18 -9.67 -6.05 13.07
N PHE A 19 -10.90 -6.18 12.57
CA PHE A 19 -11.58 -5.08 11.87
C PHE A 19 -11.81 -3.85 12.74
N LYS A 20 -12.13 -4.04 14.03
CA LYS A 20 -12.31 -2.87 14.91
C LYS A 20 -11.00 -2.12 15.14
N ALA A 21 -9.88 -2.83 15.27
CA ALA A 21 -8.56 -2.20 15.41
C ALA A 21 -8.16 -1.42 14.14
N PHE A 22 -8.51 -1.93 12.95
CA PHE A 22 -8.31 -1.19 11.70
C PHE A 22 -9.12 0.10 11.66
N GLN A 23 -10.43 0.00 11.95
CA GLN A 23 -11.32 1.17 12.00
C GLN A 23 -10.79 2.27 12.93
N LEU A 24 -10.36 1.89 14.14
CA LEU A 24 -9.83 2.83 15.12
C LEU A 24 -8.67 3.66 14.57
N ALA A 25 -7.75 3.05 13.82
CA ALA A 25 -6.63 3.79 13.24
C ALA A 25 -6.99 4.52 11.93
N THR A 26 -7.76 3.89 11.04
CA THR A 26 -7.99 4.41 9.67
C THR A 26 -9.11 5.42 9.56
N GLU A 27 -10.12 5.32 10.43
CA GLU A 27 -11.28 6.23 10.44
C GLU A 27 -11.26 7.16 11.66
N ASP A 28 -11.02 6.60 12.84
CA ASP A 28 -11.12 7.35 14.10
C ASP A 28 -9.80 8.08 14.46
N GLY A 29 -8.69 7.74 13.81
CA GLY A 29 -7.37 8.36 14.03
C GLY A 29 -6.66 7.96 15.33
N ASP A 30 -7.12 6.91 16.04
CA ASP A 30 -6.51 6.41 17.27
C ASP A 30 -5.30 5.50 16.94
N LEU A 31 -4.11 6.11 16.98
CA LEU A 31 -2.84 5.42 16.72
C LEU A 31 -2.30 4.64 17.94
N GLU A 32 -2.89 4.78 19.12
CA GLU A 32 -2.46 4.04 20.32
C GLU A 32 -3.16 2.68 20.43
N LYS A 33 -4.45 2.63 20.09
CA LYS A 33 -5.29 1.42 20.20
C LYS A 33 -5.61 0.79 18.85
N GLY A 34 -5.49 1.56 17.78
CA GLY A 34 -5.72 1.10 16.42
C GLY A 34 -4.50 0.44 15.79
N ILE A 35 -4.75 -0.24 14.66
CA ILE A 35 -3.71 -0.88 13.84
C ILE A 35 -3.84 -0.36 12.41
N LEU A 36 -2.78 0.23 11.85
CA LEU A 36 -2.76 0.61 10.44
C LEU A 36 -2.35 -0.58 9.56
N PRO A 37 -3.17 -0.99 8.58
CA PRO A 37 -2.82 -2.05 7.64
C PRO A 37 -1.94 -1.52 6.51
N VAL A 38 -0.69 -1.12 6.83
CA VAL A 38 0.26 -0.50 5.89
C VAL A 38 1.52 -1.33 5.70
N GLY A 39 2.14 -1.22 4.52
CA GLY A 39 3.44 -1.84 4.21
C GLY A 39 4.62 -0.89 4.46
N GLN A 40 5.84 -1.43 4.36
CA GLN A 40 7.07 -0.63 4.51
C GLN A 40 7.19 0.53 3.52
N VAL A 41 6.52 0.42 2.35
CA VAL A 41 6.45 1.48 1.34
C VAL A 41 5.97 2.83 1.91
N MET A 42 5.20 2.82 3.01
CA MET A 42 4.78 4.04 3.72
C MET A 42 5.97 4.95 4.07
N GLY A 43 7.14 4.38 4.39
CA GLY A 43 8.33 5.16 4.72
C GLY A 43 8.91 5.97 3.54
N LEU A 44 8.44 5.74 2.31
CA LEU A 44 8.84 6.46 1.10
C LEU A 44 7.83 7.54 0.69
N ILE A 45 6.67 7.62 1.36
CA ILE A 45 5.60 8.56 1.04
C ILE A 45 5.76 9.78 1.94
N HIS A 46 5.90 10.96 1.33
CA HIS A 46 6.21 12.21 2.05
C HIS A 46 5.27 13.37 1.69
N ASP A 47 4.25 13.10 0.88
CA ASP A 47 3.27 14.06 0.40
C ASP A 47 1.88 13.41 0.24
N GLU A 48 0.88 14.25 -0.03
CA GLU A 48 -0.51 13.83 -0.25
C GLU A 48 -1.06 14.54 -1.51
N PRO A 49 -0.69 14.08 -2.72
CA PRO A 49 -1.17 14.66 -3.97
C PRO A 49 -2.60 14.22 -4.29
N THR A 50 -3.24 14.89 -5.25
CA THR A 50 -4.46 14.33 -5.85
C THR A 50 -4.15 13.04 -6.61
N VAL A 51 -5.18 12.20 -6.82
CA VAL A 51 -5.04 10.96 -7.58
C VAL A 51 -4.50 11.22 -8.99
N ALA A 52 -4.94 12.30 -9.65
CA ALA A 52 -4.47 12.64 -11.00
C ALA A 52 -2.97 12.97 -11.01
N GLU A 53 -2.53 13.86 -10.11
CA GLU A 53 -1.12 14.26 -9.99
C GLU A 53 -0.23 13.07 -9.63
N LEU A 54 -0.68 12.18 -8.74
CA LEU A 54 0.05 10.97 -8.36
C LEU A 54 0.38 10.11 -9.59
N PHE A 55 -0.63 9.81 -10.41
CA PHE A 55 -0.43 8.98 -11.59
C PHE A 55 0.38 9.68 -12.67
N GLU A 56 0.18 10.97 -12.89
CA GLU A 56 1.00 11.75 -13.84
C GLU A 56 2.48 11.71 -13.45
N ARG A 57 2.79 11.92 -12.16
CA ARG A 57 4.16 11.83 -11.64
C ARG A 57 4.77 10.45 -11.80
N ILE A 58 4.05 9.39 -11.40
CA ILE A 58 4.55 8.00 -11.52
C ILE A 58 4.93 7.68 -12.96
N VAL A 59 4.09 8.04 -13.94
CA VAL A 59 4.36 7.76 -15.35
C VAL A 59 5.53 8.60 -15.87
N ALA A 60 5.62 9.87 -15.49
CA ALA A 60 6.74 10.74 -15.88
C ALA A 60 8.08 10.23 -15.32
N GLU A 61 8.12 9.88 -14.03
CA GLU A 61 9.30 9.34 -13.35
C GLU A 61 9.75 8.01 -13.97
N ALA A 62 8.81 7.11 -14.29
CA ALA A 62 9.11 5.85 -14.95
C ALA A 62 9.77 6.05 -16.33
N ARG A 63 9.27 6.99 -17.14
CA ARG A 63 9.85 7.34 -18.44
C ARG A 63 11.24 7.95 -18.30
N GLU A 64 11.44 8.81 -17.29
CA GLU A 64 12.74 9.39 -17.00
C GLU A 64 13.76 8.31 -16.59
N VAL A 65 13.38 7.39 -15.72
CA VAL A 65 14.23 6.25 -15.32
C VAL A 65 14.56 5.37 -16.50
N GLN A 66 13.58 5.05 -17.37
CA GLN A 66 13.82 4.28 -18.59
C GLN A 66 14.87 4.95 -19.48
N ARG A 67 14.75 6.27 -19.71
CA ARG A 67 15.73 7.02 -20.51
C ARG A 67 17.12 6.98 -19.89
N LYS A 68 17.23 7.29 -18.60
CA LYS A 68 18.51 7.27 -17.87
C LYS A 68 19.19 5.90 -17.89
N LEU A 69 18.42 4.81 -17.80
CA LEU A 69 18.94 3.45 -17.90
C LEU A 69 19.48 3.16 -19.30
N ALA A 70 18.74 3.53 -20.34
CA ALA A 70 19.18 3.35 -21.73
C ALA A 70 20.48 4.11 -22.03
N GLU A 71 20.59 5.36 -21.57
CA GLU A 71 21.80 6.18 -21.69
C GLU A 71 23.01 5.51 -21.01
N LYS A 72 22.86 5.10 -19.73
CA LYS A 72 23.94 4.42 -19.00
C LYS A 72 24.38 3.11 -19.64
N MET A 73 23.44 2.36 -20.22
CA MET A 73 23.75 1.11 -20.92
C MET A 73 24.52 1.36 -22.21
N ALA A 74 24.23 2.46 -22.92
CA ALA A 74 24.97 2.86 -24.12
C ALA A 74 26.39 3.33 -23.77
N ASP A 75 26.58 4.03 -22.66
CA ASP A 75 27.90 4.50 -22.20
C ASP A 75 28.82 3.36 -21.67
N THR A 76 28.23 2.19 -21.37
CA THR A 76 28.98 1.03 -20.86
C THR A 76 29.41 0.07 -22.00
N ALA A 77 28.92 0.27 -23.23
CA ALA A 77 29.23 -0.54 -24.41
C ALA A 77 30.38 0.05 -25.23
#